data_AF-A0A950KS42-F1
#
_entry.id   AF-A0A950KS42-F1
#
_cell.length_a   1.000
_cell.length_b   1.000
_cell.length_c   1.000
_cell.angle_alpha   90.00
_cell.angle_beta   90.00
_cell.angle_gamma   90.00
#
_symmetry.space_group_name_H-M   'P 1'
#
loop_
_entity.id
_entity.type
_entity.pdbx_description
1 polymer ?
#
loop_
_entity_poly.entity_id
_entity_poly.type
_entity_poly.pdbx_seq_one_letter_code
_entity_poly.pdbx_strand_id
1 'polypeptide(L)'
;MSHPIQTTAIGKRPQMPYRDIPVPPQWPSYTGTAQFVGTSPSGRVTVYVDPTLGQQGMTNAQDLVNDADRVVADNDKIFGTTGGPVSVIVFALGGNTDGTGGADHNACDFVNGAAIEVCASFGNSARVSGLLEAEYSECSMGGNLCGENTGEALSRWCAATVSNNALADFATAPQWAQDGMPDYVTRTDPTDQNADSTGCGMAFLSWLLSQGHSLSQIAQAMVTLGDSGTLAQLYANLTSDSAANAFPNFINAVQALPNGVVSDDPFGGAAQPAQLAHLAPWTVELAGKIFSAILADLAAGKAAHQIVASVRAVMTEAPAAKAPTLARAVCSIRSHRLIAPGRPMRPAITANGPMN
;
A
#
# COMPACT_ATOMS: atom_id res chain seq x y z
N MET A 1 -54.93 -55.79 -7.30
CA MET A 1 -54.71 -54.81 -8.38
C MET A 1 -53.57 -53.93 -7.93
N SER A 2 -52.35 -54.27 -8.36
CA SER A 2 -51.10 -53.65 -7.91
C SER A 2 -50.51 -52.91 -9.10
N HIS A 3 -50.44 -51.59 -9.03
CA HIS A 3 -49.82 -50.77 -10.08
C HIS A 3 -48.29 -50.77 -9.91
N PRO A 4 -47.50 -50.99 -10.97
CA PRO A 4 -46.04 -50.85 -10.92
C PRO A 4 -45.64 -49.36 -10.95
N ILE A 5 -44.70 -48.97 -10.09
CA ILE A 5 -44.06 -47.66 -10.08
C ILE A 5 -42.98 -47.65 -11.18
N GLN A 6 -43.09 -46.77 -12.17
CA GLN A 6 -42.06 -46.54 -13.17
C GLN A 6 -40.92 -45.68 -12.59
N THR A 7 -39.69 -46.19 -12.70
CA THR A 7 -38.46 -45.44 -12.41
C THR A 7 -38.21 -44.39 -13.49
N THR A 8 -38.27 -43.10 -13.11
CA THR A 8 -37.83 -41.98 -13.95
C THR A 8 -36.31 -42.00 -14.13
N ALA A 9 -35.87 -41.94 -15.39
CA ALA A 9 -34.47 -41.85 -15.76
C ALA A 9 -33.82 -40.57 -15.20
N ILE A 10 -32.68 -40.74 -14.52
CA ILE A 10 -31.83 -39.65 -14.06
C ILE A 10 -31.22 -38.99 -15.31
N GLY A 11 -31.71 -37.81 -15.67
CA GLY A 11 -31.16 -37.01 -16.75
C GLY A 11 -29.69 -36.68 -16.47
N LYS A 12 -28.82 -36.90 -17.47
CA LYS A 12 -27.42 -36.45 -17.44
C LYS A 12 -27.40 -34.94 -17.15
N ARG A 13 -26.72 -34.53 -16.08
CA ARG A 13 -26.43 -33.12 -15.81
C ARG A 13 -25.76 -32.50 -17.04
N PRO A 14 -26.14 -31.28 -17.46
CA PRO A 14 -25.43 -30.56 -18.50
C PRO A 14 -23.95 -30.45 -18.12
N GLN A 15 -23.08 -30.93 -19.01
CA GLN A 15 -21.64 -30.75 -18.89
C GLN A 15 -21.37 -29.25 -18.97
N MET A 16 -20.92 -28.64 -17.88
CA MET A 16 -20.56 -27.22 -17.90
C MET A 16 -19.47 -27.00 -18.95
N PRO A 17 -19.57 -25.95 -19.78
CA PRO A 17 -18.57 -25.68 -20.81
C PRO A 17 -17.20 -25.56 -20.15
N TYR A 18 -16.23 -26.29 -20.71
CA TYR A 18 -14.82 -26.19 -20.36
C TYR A 18 -14.44 -24.71 -20.54
N ARG A 19 -14.29 -23.96 -19.44
CA ARG A 19 -13.75 -22.61 -19.53
C ARG A 19 -12.29 -22.77 -19.94
N ASP A 20 -11.90 -22.15 -21.04
CA ASP A 20 -10.52 -22.12 -21.48
C ASP A 20 -9.65 -21.61 -20.32
N ILE A 21 -8.62 -22.38 -19.99
CA ILE A 21 -7.66 -21.99 -18.96
C ILE A 21 -6.97 -20.71 -19.42
N PRO A 22 -6.96 -19.63 -18.61
CA PRO A 22 -6.28 -18.39 -18.98
C PRO A 22 -4.81 -18.64 -19.34
N VAL A 23 -4.34 -17.98 -20.40
CA VAL A 23 -2.92 -18.02 -20.81
C VAL A 23 -2.15 -17.07 -19.91
N PRO A 24 -1.04 -17.51 -19.27
CA PRO A 24 -0.23 -16.62 -18.44
C PRO A 24 0.38 -15.49 -19.29
N PRO A 25 0.44 -14.25 -18.77
CA PRO A 25 1.13 -13.16 -19.44
C PRO A 25 2.65 -13.40 -19.47
N GLN A 26 3.38 -12.51 -20.14
CA GLN A 26 4.82 -12.42 -19.95
C GLN A 26 5.10 -11.83 -18.57
N TRP A 27 5.79 -12.59 -17.73
CA TRP A 27 6.20 -12.16 -16.40
C TRP A 27 7.46 -11.29 -16.44
N PRO A 28 7.66 -10.36 -15.48
CA PRO A 28 8.88 -9.56 -15.36
C PRO A 28 10.18 -10.40 -15.38
N SER A 29 10.24 -11.48 -14.59
CA SER A 29 11.44 -12.29 -14.37
C SER A 29 11.22 -13.81 -14.35
N TYR A 30 10.00 -14.30 -14.13
CA TYR A 30 9.70 -15.73 -14.12
C TYR A 30 9.74 -16.30 -15.54
N THR A 31 10.62 -17.28 -15.75
CA THR A 31 10.85 -17.95 -17.05
C THR A 31 10.37 -19.40 -17.09
N GLY A 32 9.80 -19.90 -15.99
CA GLY A 32 9.29 -21.26 -15.90
C GLY A 32 7.93 -21.47 -16.56
N THR A 33 7.33 -22.64 -16.34
CA THR A 33 5.97 -22.94 -16.79
C THR A 33 4.98 -22.64 -15.67
N ALA A 34 4.25 -21.54 -15.80
CA ALA A 34 3.25 -21.14 -14.83
C ALA A 34 2.05 -22.10 -14.86
N GLN A 35 1.67 -22.64 -13.69
CA GLN A 35 0.46 -23.43 -13.53
C GLN A 35 -0.69 -22.53 -13.09
N PHE A 36 -1.80 -22.52 -13.85
CA PHE A 36 -3.02 -21.84 -13.44
C PHE A 36 -3.63 -22.49 -12.18
N VAL A 37 -3.98 -21.66 -11.20
CA VAL A 37 -4.59 -22.10 -9.93
C VAL A 37 -6.07 -21.73 -9.89
N GLY A 38 -6.39 -20.47 -10.17
CA GLY A 38 -7.76 -19.98 -10.13
C GLY A 38 -7.87 -18.50 -10.43
N THR A 39 -9.11 -18.04 -10.56
CA THR A 39 -9.43 -16.61 -10.62
C THR A 39 -10.32 -16.29 -9.44
N SER A 40 -10.08 -15.15 -8.79
CA SER A 40 -10.91 -14.67 -7.68
C SER A 40 -12.37 -14.54 -8.12
N PRO A 41 -13.36 -14.64 -7.21
CA PRO A 41 -14.78 -14.56 -7.56
C PRO A 41 -15.18 -13.31 -8.35
N SER A 42 -14.57 -12.16 -8.07
CA SER A 42 -14.82 -10.92 -8.82
C SER A 42 -14.23 -10.92 -10.24
N GLY A 43 -13.33 -11.85 -10.56
CA GLY A 43 -12.59 -11.87 -11.82
C GLY A 43 -11.37 -10.94 -11.85
N ARG A 44 -11.06 -10.22 -10.75
CA ARG A 44 -10.00 -9.20 -10.74
C ARG A 44 -8.59 -9.74 -10.51
N VAL A 45 -8.44 -10.93 -9.96
CA VAL A 45 -7.11 -11.53 -9.76
C VAL A 45 -7.08 -12.94 -10.32
N THR A 46 -6.22 -13.17 -11.31
CA THR A 46 -5.94 -14.50 -11.88
C THR A 46 -4.61 -14.99 -11.33
N VAL A 47 -4.62 -16.10 -10.59
CA VAL A 47 -3.45 -16.60 -9.87
C VAL A 47 -2.85 -17.81 -10.58
N TYR A 48 -1.53 -17.76 -10.71
CA TYR A 48 -0.66 -18.82 -11.17
C TYR A 48 0.36 -19.17 -10.09
N VAL A 49 0.97 -20.34 -10.21
CA VAL A 49 2.04 -20.79 -9.33
C VAL A 49 3.16 -21.45 -10.14
N ASP A 50 4.39 -21.33 -9.66
CA ASP A 50 5.48 -22.19 -10.11
C ASP A 50 5.26 -23.61 -9.57
N PRO A 51 4.97 -24.61 -10.44
CA PRO A 51 4.65 -25.96 -10.00
C PRO A 51 5.82 -26.65 -9.29
N THR A 52 7.06 -26.17 -9.47
CA THR A 52 8.23 -26.73 -8.81
C THR A 52 8.26 -26.48 -7.30
N LEU A 53 7.44 -25.54 -6.80
CA LEU A 53 7.28 -25.27 -5.36
C LEU A 53 6.48 -26.36 -4.62
N GLY A 54 5.86 -27.29 -5.35
CA GLY A 54 5.06 -28.36 -4.78
C GLY A 54 3.86 -27.87 -3.95
N GLN A 55 3.46 -28.66 -2.95
CA GLN A 55 2.23 -28.42 -2.20
C GLN A 55 2.23 -27.10 -1.43
N GLN A 56 3.38 -26.66 -0.90
CA GLN A 56 3.44 -25.42 -0.12
C GLN A 56 3.19 -24.19 -1.00
N GLY A 57 3.80 -24.13 -2.19
CA GLY A 57 3.53 -23.08 -3.17
C GLY A 57 2.08 -23.10 -3.64
N MET A 58 1.53 -24.30 -3.91
CA MET A 58 0.12 -24.46 -4.28
C MET A 58 -0.82 -23.96 -3.18
N THR A 59 -0.53 -24.24 -1.90
CA THR A 59 -1.31 -23.72 -0.78
C THR A 59 -1.26 -22.19 -0.73
N ASN A 60 -0.08 -21.56 -0.83
CA ASN A 60 0.01 -20.10 -0.88
C ASN A 60 -0.82 -19.50 -2.03
N ALA A 61 -0.74 -20.09 -3.22
CA ALA A 61 -1.49 -19.61 -4.39
C ALA A 61 -3.00 -19.80 -4.24
N GLN A 62 -3.45 -20.92 -3.67
CA GLN A 62 -4.87 -21.18 -3.43
C GLN A 62 -5.44 -20.24 -2.36
N ASP A 63 -4.68 -19.98 -1.29
CA ASP A 63 -5.05 -19.00 -0.27
C ASP A 63 -5.14 -17.60 -0.87
N LEU A 64 -4.21 -17.24 -1.77
CA LEU A 64 -4.24 -15.96 -2.48
C LEU A 64 -5.50 -15.83 -3.36
N VAL A 65 -5.90 -16.88 -4.09
CA VAL A 65 -7.17 -16.87 -4.85
C VAL A 65 -8.36 -16.56 -3.94
N ASN A 66 -8.35 -17.11 -2.72
CA ASN A 66 -9.44 -16.96 -1.77
C ASN A 66 -9.46 -15.57 -1.09
N ASP A 67 -8.31 -14.94 -0.87
CA ASP A 67 -8.19 -13.64 -0.20
C ASP A 67 -8.14 -12.44 -1.17
N ALA A 68 -7.84 -12.67 -2.44
CA ALA A 68 -7.61 -11.62 -3.44
C ALA A 68 -8.73 -10.57 -3.52
N ASP A 69 -10.00 -10.98 -3.44
CA ASP A 69 -11.12 -10.03 -3.51
C ASP A 69 -11.18 -9.09 -2.30
N ARG A 70 -10.71 -9.54 -1.12
CA ARG A 70 -10.59 -8.67 0.07
C ARG A 70 -9.48 -7.64 -0.12
N VAL A 71 -8.29 -8.09 -0.56
CA VAL A 71 -7.15 -7.22 -0.87
C VAL A 71 -7.56 -6.11 -1.84
N VAL A 72 -8.14 -6.51 -2.97
CA VAL A 72 -8.62 -5.60 -4.01
C VAL A 72 -9.71 -4.64 -3.50
N ALA A 73 -10.65 -5.12 -2.68
CA ALA A 73 -11.71 -4.28 -2.14
C ALA A 73 -11.19 -3.25 -1.12
N ASP A 74 -10.16 -3.59 -0.35
CA ASP A 74 -9.53 -2.66 0.59
C ASP A 74 -8.67 -1.62 -0.16
N ASN A 75 -7.95 -2.04 -1.21
CA ASN A 75 -7.24 -1.15 -2.10
C ASN A 75 -8.17 -0.11 -2.75
N ASP A 76 -9.30 -0.54 -3.32
CA ASP A 76 -10.29 0.35 -3.91
C ASP A 76 -10.80 1.41 -2.91
N LYS A 77 -10.95 1.05 -1.64
CA LYS A 77 -11.35 2.00 -0.57
C LYS A 77 -10.25 3.01 -0.27
N ILE A 78 -8.99 2.58 -0.29
CA ILE A 78 -7.84 3.48 -0.09
C ILE A 78 -7.81 4.52 -1.23
N PHE A 79 -7.78 4.05 -2.48
CA PHE A 79 -7.66 4.94 -3.64
C PHE A 79 -8.96 5.63 -4.07
N GLY A 80 -10.11 5.21 -3.54
CA GLY A 80 -11.42 5.79 -3.89
C GLY A 80 -11.83 5.54 -5.34
N THR A 81 -11.17 4.60 -6.02
CA THR A 81 -11.42 4.23 -7.42
C THR A 81 -11.37 2.72 -7.57
N THR A 82 -12.06 2.18 -8.57
CA THR A 82 -12.01 0.76 -8.88
C THR A 82 -10.76 0.47 -9.71
N GLY A 83 -9.82 -0.30 -9.16
CA GLY A 83 -8.66 -0.80 -9.88
C GLY A 83 -8.98 -1.81 -11.00
N GLY A 84 -7.96 -2.18 -11.77
CA GLY A 84 -8.07 -3.10 -12.89
C GLY A 84 -7.82 -4.57 -12.52
N PRO A 85 -8.06 -5.50 -13.47
CA PRO A 85 -7.70 -6.90 -13.29
C PRO A 85 -6.17 -7.11 -13.39
N VAL A 86 -5.64 -8.06 -12.63
CA VAL A 86 -4.23 -8.48 -12.66
C VAL A 86 -4.08 -9.99 -12.79
N SER A 87 -2.95 -10.41 -13.33
CA SER A 87 -2.43 -11.77 -13.24
C SER A 87 -1.29 -11.80 -12.25
N VAL A 88 -1.30 -12.77 -11.35
CA VAL A 88 -0.30 -12.91 -10.27
C VAL A 88 0.35 -14.27 -10.36
N ILE A 89 1.67 -14.34 -10.23
CA ILE A 89 2.37 -15.61 -10.06
C ILE A 89 3.06 -15.70 -8.69
N VAL A 90 2.81 -16.81 -7.99
CA VAL A 90 3.54 -17.17 -6.77
C VAL A 90 4.71 -18.08 -7.14
N PHE A 91 5.94 -17.62 -6.89
CA PHE A 91 7.16 -18.41 -7.20
C PHE A 91 8.32 -18.09 -6.25
N ALA A 92 9.44 -18.80 -6.40
CA ALA A 92 10.65 -18.51 -5.63
C ALA A 92 11.40 -17.26 -6.14
N LEU A 93 10.80 -16.08 -5.99
CA LEU A 93 11.39 -14.81 -6.43
C LEU A 93 12.76 -14.59 -5.76
N GLY A 94 13.79 -14.38 -6.57
CA GLY A 94 15.18 -14.28 -6.08
C GLY A 94 15.72 -15.55 -5.41
N GLY A 95 15.08 -16.71 -5.65
CA GLY A 95 15.41 -17.99 -5.03
C GLY A 95 14.88 -18.18 -3.61
N ASN A 96 14.04 -17.26 -3.12
CA ASN A 96 13.50 -17.30 -1.76
C ASN A 96 12.08 -17.88 -1.73
N THR A 97 11.72 -18.57 -0.64
CA THR A 97 10.36 -19.12 -0.41
C THR A 97 9.79 -18.78 0.97
N ASP A 98 10.41 -17.82 1.65
CA ASP A 98 9.98 -17.25 2.93
C ASP A 98 9.32 -15.87 2.77
N GLY A 99 9.16 -15.40 1.52
CA GLY A 99 8.61 -14.08 1.20
C GLY A 99 9.62 -12.94 1.26
N THR A 100 10.91 -13.20 1.55
CA THR A 100 11.96 -12.17 1.56
C THR A 100 12.41 -11.77 0.15
N GLY A 101 11.99 -12.51 -0.87
CA GLY A 101 12.18 -12.13 -2.28
C GLY A 101 11.36 -10.91 -2.69
N GLY A 102 10.32 -10.55 -1.91
CA GLY A 102 9.46 -9.41 -2.18
C GLY A 102 8.43 -9.64 -3.27
N ALA A 103 8.12 -8.60 -4.02
CA ALA A 103 7.26 -8.66 -5.19
C ALA A 103 7.75 -7.69 -6.28
N ASP A 104 7.23 -7.84 -7.49
CA ASP A 104 7.73 -7.15 -8.69
C ASP A 104 6.62 -7.01 -9.74
N HIS A 105 6.67 -5.95 -10.54
CA HIS A 105 5.82 -5.72 -11.70
C HIS A 105 6.48 -4.74 -12.67
N ASN A 106 5.92 -4.57 -13.88
CA ASN A 106 6.61 -3.86 -14.96
C ASN A 106 6.25 -2.37 -15.11
N ALA A 107 5.21 -1.86 -14.44
CA ALA A 107 4.77 -0.46 -14.54
C ALA A 107 3.71 -0.10 -13.51
N CYS A 108 3.56 1.17 -13.14
CA CYS A 108 2.57 1.63 -12.15
C CYS A 108 1.12 1.69 -12.66
N ASP A 109 0.69 0.82 -13.58
CA ASP A 109 -0.67 0.83 -14.11
C ASP A 109 -1.23 -0.57 -14.44
N PHE A 110 -2.56 -0.69 -14.48
CA PHE A 110 -3.24 -1.96 -14.78
C PHE A 110 -3.17 -2.42 -16.24
N VAL A 111 -2.49 -1.70 -17.13
CA VAL A 111 -2.33 -2.08 -18.55
C VAL A 111 -0.98 -2.75 -18.77
N ASN A 112 0.08 -2.14 -18.23
CA ASN A 112 1.48 -2.55 -18.43
C ASN A 112 2.06 -3.24 -17.18
N GLY A 113 1.51 -2.95 -16.00
CA GLY A 113 1.92 -3.51 -14.69
C GLY A 113 1.09 -4.70 -14.22
N ALA A 114 0.03 -5.05 -14.93
CA ALA A 114 -0.92 -6.08 -14.48
C ALA A 114 -0.37 -7.53 -14.42
N ALA A 115 0.91 -7.74 -14.76
CA ALA A 115 1.61 -9.01 -14.53
C ALA A 115 2.49 -8.89 -13.27
N ILE A 116 1.94 -9.33 -12.14
CA ILE A 116 2.54 -9.19 -10.81
C ILE A 116 3.24 -10.50 -10.41
N GLU A 117 4.46 -10.37 -9.91
CA GLU A 117 5.29 -11.43 -9.37
C GLU A 117 5.34 -11.36 -7.85
N VAL A 118 4.94 -12.42 -7.16
CA VAL A 118 4.95 -12.47 -5.69
C VAL A 118 5.85 -13.61 -5.21
N CYS A 119 6.77 -13.29 -4.29
CA CYS A 119 7.57 -14.31 -3.61
C CYS A 119 6.68 -15.24 -2.78
N ALA A 120 6.85 -16.55 -2.97
CA ALA A 120 6.25 -17.55 -2.10
C ALA A 120 6.68 -17.33 -0.65
N SER A 121 5.77 -17.55 0.30
CA SER A 121 6.06 -17.49 1.73
C SER A 121 5.40 -18.68 2.43
N PHE A 122 6.14 -19.79 2.50
CA PHE A 122 5.61 -21.06 2.94
C PHE A 122 5.07 -20.98 4.37
N GLY A 123 3.79 -21.31 4.53
CA GLY A 123 3.09 -21.25 5.82
C GLY A 123 2.66 -19.84 6.25
N ASN A 124 2.86 -18.81 5.41
CA ASN A 124 2.48 -17.42 5.70
C ASN A 124 1.74 -16.77 4.52
N SER A 125 0.48 -17.15 4.33
CA SER A 125 -0.36 -16.61 3.25
C SER A 125 -0.73 -15.12 3.43
N ALA A 126 -0.71 -14.60 4.66
CA ALA A 126 -0.88 -13.18 4.93
C ALA A 126 0.26 -12.35 4.32
N ARG A 127 1.50 -12.83 4.39
CA ARG A 127 2.66 -12.20 3.72
C ARG A 127 2.51 -12.19 2.21
N VAL A 128 2.07 -13.30 1.60
CA VAL A 128 1.79 -13.35 0.15
C VAL A 128 0.72 -12.32 -0.26
N SER A 129 -0.31 -12.16 0.56
CA SER A 129 -1.38 -11.18 0.32
C SER A 129 -0.89 -9.74 0.50
N GLY A 130 -0.01 -9.48 1.48
CA GLY A 130 0.64 -8.18 1.66
C GLY A 130 1.58 -7.82 0.51
N LEU A 131 2.32 -8.80 -0.02
CA LEU A 131 3.16 -8.63 -1.20
C LEU A 131 2.31 -8.32 -2.45
N LEU A 132 1.17 -9.00 -2.63
CA LEU A 132 0.22 -8.63 -3.67
C LEU A 132 -0.28 -7.18 -3.50
N GLU A 133 -0.68 -6.79 -2.29
CA GLU A 133 -1.20 -5.44 -2.05
C GLU A 133 -0.18 -4.35 -2.39
N ALA A 134 1.09 -4.55 -2.07
CA ALA A 134 2.14 -3.58 -2.39
C ALA A 134 2.12 -3.27 -3.90
N GLU A 135 2.27 -4.29 -4.74
CA GLU A 135 2.29 -4.12 -6.21
C GLU A 135 0.92 -3.70 -6.78
N TYR A 136 -0.18 -4.21 -6.22
CA TYR A 136 -1.54 -3.86 -6.68
C TYR A 136 -1.85 -2.39 -6.42
N SER A 137 -1.42 -1.87 -5.27
CA SER A 137 -1.58 -0.46 -4.93
C SER A 137 -0.78 0.46 -5.86
N GLU A 138 0.38 0.02 -6.31
CA GLU A 138 1.19 0.75 -7.29
C GLU A 138 0.51 0.84 -8.65
N CYS A 139 -0.17 -0.23 -9.09
CA CYS A 139 -1.01 -0.20 -10.28
C CYS A 139 -2.18 0.81 -10.15
N SER A 140 -2.69 1.02 -8.93
CA SER A 140 -3.73 2.02 -8.64
C SER A 140 -3.22 3.46 -8.64
N MET A 141 -1.92 3.68 -8.48
CA MET A 141 -1.34 5.03 -8.50
C MET A 141 -1.29 5.65 -9.89
N GLY A 142 -1.01 4.85 -10.92
CA GLY A 142 -0.79 5.36 -12.29
C GLY A 142 0.53 6.11 -12.43
N GLY A 143 0.88 6.46 -13.66
CA GLY A 143 2.09 7.25 -13.96
C GLY A 143 3.38 6.48 -13.65
N ASN A 144 4.32 7.14 -12.98
CA ASN A 144 5.56 6.57 -12.46
C ASN A 144 5.66 6.64 -10.93
N LEU A 145 4.58 7.00 -10.23
CA LEU A 145 4.67 7.25 -8.79
C LEU A 145 5.32 6.09 -8.01
N CYS A 146 5.07 4.85 -8.42
CA CYS A 146 5.65 3.66 -7.79
C CYS A 146 7.17 3.49 -7.96
N GLY A 147 7.78 4.06 -9.00
CA GLY A 147 9.23 4.05 -9.19
C GLY A 147 9.97 5.12 -8.38
N GLU A 148 9.24 5.90 -7.57
CA GLU A 148 9.74 7.00 -6.75
C GLU A 148 9.54 6.65 -5.27
N ASN A 149 10.31 7.28 -4.37
CA ASN A 149 10.19 6.99 -2.93
C ASN A 149 8.79 7.28 -2.35
N THR A 150 8.03 8.21 -2.93
CA THR A 150 6.68 8.57 -2.49
C THR A 150 5.66 7.46 -2.77
N GLY A 151 5.75 6.80 -3.93
CA GLY A 151 4.89 5.67 -4.26
C GLY A 151 5.28 4.41 -3.50
N GLU A 152 6.57 4.10 -3.42
CA GLU A 152 7.08 2.94 -2.64
C GLU A 152 6.68 3.05 -1.15
N ALA A 153 6.82 4.22 -0.53
CA ALA A 153 6.35 4.41 0.84
C ALA A 153 4.81 4.25 0.95
N LEU A 154 4.06 4.75 -0.02
CA LEU A 154 2.60 4.63 -0.03
C LEU A 154 2.14 3.19 -0.22
N SER A 155 2.77 2.43 -1.12
CA SER A 155 2.41 1.04 -1.42
C SER A 155 2.65 0.13 -0.22
N ARG A 156 3.76 0.36 0.48
CA ARG A 156 4.07 -0.31 1.74
C ARG A 156 3.10 0.02 2.87
N TRP A 157 2.61 1.26 2.95
CA TRP A 157 1.54 1.61 3.90
C TRP A 157 0.19 0.95 3.56
N CYS A 158 -0.11 0.81 2.26
CA CYS A 158 -1.27 0.03 1.81
C CYS A 158 -1.13 -1.44 2.22
N ALA A 159 0.02 -2.05 1.94
CA ALA A 159 0.32 -3.42 2.34
C ALA A 159 0.26 -3.62 3.86
N ALA A 160 0.83 -2.70 4.64
CA ALA A 160 0.78 -2.76 6.10
C ALA A 160 -0.66 -2.72 6.63
N THR A 161 -1.52 -1.89 6.03
CA THR A 161 -2.92 -1.77 6.42
C THR A 161 -3.73 -3.01 6.05
N VAL A 162 -3.62 -3.46 4.80
CA VAL A 162 -4.44 -4.56 4.25
C VAL A 162 -4.02 -5.93 4.79
N SER A 163 -2.74 -6.12 5.12
CA SER A 163 -2.21 -7.41 5.59
C SER A 163 -2.04 -7.50 7.11
N ASN A 164 -2.50 -6.50 7.87
CA ASN A 164 -2.24 -6.39 9.31
C ASN A 164 -0.73 -6.46 9.62
N ASN A 165 0.04 -5.68 8.85
CA ASN A 165 1.48 -5.53 8.92
C ASN A 165 2.28 -6.84 8.78
N ALA A 166 1.83 -7.73 7.88
CA ALA A 166 2.53 -9.00 7.62
C ALA A 166 3.94 -8.83 7.00
N LEU A 167 4.29 -7.60 6.58
CA LEU A 167 5.58 -7.22 6.01
C LEU A 167 6.43 -6.37 6.97
N ALA A 168 6.17 -6.41 8.28
CA ALA A 168 6.87 -5.56 9.26
C ALA A 168 8.40 -5.70 9.23
N ASP A 169 8.93 -6.84 8.79
CA ASP A 169 10.37 -7.10 8.65
C ASP A 169 11.01 -6.38 7.44
N PHE A 170 10.22 -5.78 6.56
CA PHE A 170 10.73 -4.92 5.48
C PHE A 170 11.13 -3.52 5.98
N ALA A 171 10.94 -3.20 7.27
CA ALA A 171 11.09 -1.85 7.81
C ALA A 171 12.41 -1.16 7.44
N THR A 172 12.32 0.08 6.93
CA THR A 172 13.47 0.89 6.52
C THR A 172 13.60 2.20 7.30
N ALA A 173 12.54 2.69 7.94
CA ALA A 173 12.60 3.90 8.75
C ALA A 173 13.64 3.85 9.89
N PRO A 174 13.90 2.70 10.57
CA PRO A 174 14.96 2.62 11.56
C PRO A 174 16.36 2.87 10.97
N GLN A 175 16.62 2.43 9.73
CA GLN A 175 17.89 2.68 9.04
C GLN A 175 18.03 4.17 8.70
N TRP A 176 17.01 4.76 8.10
CA TRP A 176 16.95 6.19 7.80
C TRP A 176 17.26 7.06 9.03
N ALA A 177 16.72 6.68 10.20
CA ALA A 177 16.98 7.38 11.45
C ALA A 177 18.43 7.21 11.94
N GLN A 178 19.02 6.02 11.77
CA GLN A 178 20.42 5.75 12.12
C GLN A 178 21.40 6.52 11.22
N ASP A 179 21.06 6.70 9.95
CA ASP A 179 21.90 7.37 8.95
C ASP A 179 21.78 8.91 9.00
N GLY A 180 21.18 9.45 10.06
CA GLY A 180 21.12 10.88 10.33
C GLY A 180 19.91 11.60 9.73
N MET A 181 18.86 10.84 9.37
CA MET A 181 17.57 11.36 8.91
C MET A 181 17.68 12.28 7.67
N PRO A 182 18.34 11.84 6.58
CA PRO A 182 18.41 12.65 5.36
C PRO A 182 17.02 13.06 4.86
N ASP A 183 16.89 14.32 4.41
CA ASP A 183 15.61 14.87 3.94
C ASP A 183 15.22 14.31 2.57
N TYR A 184 14.16 13.51 2.55
CA TYR A 184 13.44 13.07 1.35
C TYR A 184 11.95 13.48 1.39
N VAL A 185 11.64 14.48 2.23
CA VAL A 185 10.30 15.08 2.33
C VAL A 185 10.17 16.24 1.37
N THR A 186 11.20 17.08 1.28
CA THR A 186 11.20 18.29 0.42
C THR A 186 11.58 18.01 -1.03
N ARG A 187 12.01 16.79 -1.32
CA ARG A 187 12.41 16.31 -2.65
C ARG A 187 11.99 14.86 -2.85
N THR A 188 11.61 14.54 -4.07
CA THR A 188 11.36 13.16 -4.49
C THR A 188 12.68 12.50 -4.87
N ASP A 189 12.89 11.27 -4.42
CA ASP A 189 13.99 10.43 -4.89
C ASP A 189 13.48 9.62 -6.09
N PRO A 190 14.11 9.71 -7.28
CA PRO A 190 13.67 9.03 -8.50
C PRO A 190 13.99 7.53 -8.53
N THR A 191 13.92 6.92 -7.35
CA THR A 191 14.07 5.50 -7.14
C THR A 191 13.35 5.08 -5.86
N ASP A 192 12.75 3.91 -5.95
CA ASP A 192 12.18 3.07 -4.88
C ASP A 192 13.24 2.18 -4.18
N GLN A 193 14.47 2.10 -4.70
CA GLN A 193 15.50 1.17 -4.19
C GLN A 193 16.31 1.72 -3.02
N ASN A 194 16.16 2.99 -2.69
CA ASN A 194 16.91 3.63 -1.63
C ASN A 194 16.18 3.47 -0.29
N ALA A 195 16.79 2.69 0.61
CA ALA A 195 16.22 2.40 1.91
C ALA A 195 16.00 3.67 2.76
N ASP A 196 16.89 4.67 2.66
CA ASP A 196 16.74 5.92 3.42
C ASP A 196 15.59 6.77 2.91
N SER A 197 15.42 6.87 1.58
CA SER A 197 14.33 7.67 1.00
C SER A 197 12.97 7.02 1.25
N THR A 198 12.90 5.70 1.15
CA THR A 198 11.72 4.91 1.50
C THR A 198 11.43 5.00 3.00
N GLY A 199 12.45 4.84 3.84
CA GLY A 199 12.32 4.92 5.30
C GLY A 199 11.86 6.30 5.79
N CYS A 200 12.37 7.36 5.18
CA CYS A 200 11.90 8.73 5.39
C CYS A 200 10.40 8.85 5.04
N GLY A 201 10.00 8.33 3.88
CA GLY A 201 8.60 8.32 3.45
C GLY A 201 7.69 7.53 4.40
N MET A 202 8.09 6.31 4.79
CA MET A 202 7.33 5.48 5.73
C MET A 202 7.08 6.21 7.06
N ALA A 203 8.12 6.76 7.67
CA ALA A 203 8.00 7.51 8.92
C ALA A 203 7.19 8.82 8.76
N PHE A 204 7.30 9.50 7.62
CA PHE A 204 6.53 10.71 7.34
C PHE A 204 5.04 10.41 7.20
N LEU A 205 4.67 9.34 6.48
CA LEU A 205 3.28 8.92 6.36
C LEU A 205 2.72 8.42 7.70
N SER A 206 3.51 7.71 8.52
CA SER A 206 3.16 7.39 9.93
C SER A 206 2.78 8.65 10.72
N TRP A 207 3.57 9.73 10.57
CA TRP A 207 3.32 10.99 11.24
C TRP A 207 2.01 11.63 10.78
N LEU A 208 1.74 11.71 9.48
CA LEU A 208 0.47 12.22 8.96
C LEU A 208 -0.74 11.40 9.46
N LEU A 209 -0.61 10.07 9.47
CA LEU A 209 -1.62 9.17 10.03
C LEU A 209 -1.88 9.46 11.51
N SER A 210 -0.81 9.68 12.30
CA SER A 210 -0.93 10.03 13.73
C SER A 210 -1.62 11.38 13.98
N GLN A 211 -1.61 12.28 12.97
CA GLN A 211 -2.33 13.56 13.00
C GLN A 211 -3.80 13.44 12.59
N GLY A 212 -4.28 12.24 12.26
CA GLY A 212 -5.68 11.99 11.92
C GLY A 212 -6.00 12.06 10.42
N HIS A 213 -4.99 12.15 9.56
CA HIS A 213 -5.20 11.99 8.12
C HIS A 213 -5.30 10.50 7.79
N SER A 214 -6.44 10.07 7.25
CA SER A 214 -6.62 8.67 6.83
C SER A 214 -5.70 8.30 5.68
N LEU A 215 -5.38 7.00 5.57
CA LEU A 215 -4.61 6.48 4.43
C LEU A 215 -5.29 6.79 3.09
N SER A 216 -6.63 6.79 3.03
CA SER A 216 -7.36 7.17 1.82
C SER A 216 -7.12 8.62 1.41
N GLN A 217 -7.11 9.56 2.36
CA GLN A 217 -6.80 10.96 2.09
C GLN A 217 -5.36 11.13 1.60
N ILE A 218 -4.42 10.44 2.23
CA ILE A 218 -3.01 10.44 1.86
C ILE A 218 -2.84 9.90 0.44
N ALA A 219 -3.38 8.71 0.16
CA ALA A 219 -3.24 8.03 -1.12
C ALA A 219 -3.79 8.87 -2.28
N GLN A 220 -5.02 9.36 -2.13
CA GLN A 220 -5.69 10.16 -3.17
C GLN A 220 -4.98 11.50 -3.41
N ALA A 221 -4.50 12.16 -2.34
CA ALA A 221 -3.75 13.40 -2.46
C ALA A 221 -2.38 13.17 -3.12
N MET A 222 -1.69 12.08 -2.78
CA MET A 222 -0.38 11.75 -3.39
C MET A 222 -0.52 11.41 -4.87
N VAL A 223 -1.50 10.58 -5.24
CA VAL A 223 -1.81 10.28 -6.65
C VAL A 223 -2.16 11.54 -7.44
N THR A 224 -2.87 12.48 -6.82
CA THR A 224 -3.22 13.77 -7.44
C THR A 224 -1.98 14.62 -7.73
N LEU A 225 -0.95 14.56 -6.88
CA LEU A 225 0.31 15.27 -7.11
C LEU A 225 1.14 14.65 -8.24
N GLY A 226 0.99 13.35 -8.47
CA GLY A 226 1.69 12.59 -9.52
C GLY A 226 3.19 12.46 -9.25
N ASP A 227 3.92 12.05 -10.29
CA ASP A 227 5.32 11.57 -10.21
C ASP A 227 6.31 12.63 -9.66
N SER A 228 6.04 13.92 -9.89
CA SER A 228 6.88 15.02 -9.39
C SER A 228 6.47 15.52 -8.00
N GLY A 229 5.45 14.92 -7.40
CA GLY A 229 4.90 15.30 -6.12
C GLY A 229 5.86 14.99 -4.97
N THR A 230 6.09 15.96 -4.08
CA THR A 230 6.87 15.74 -2.85
C THR A 230 5.97 15.47 -1.64
N LEU A 231 6.50 14.82 -0.62
CA LEU A 231 5.80 14.65 0.66
C LEU A 231 5.51 16.00 1.35
N ALA A 232 6.34 17.01 1.12
CA ALA A 232 6.08 18.38 1.58
C ALA A 232 4.84 18.99 0.91
N GLN A 233 4.64 18.76 -0.38
CA GLN A 233 3.41 19.18 -1.09
C GLN A 233 2.19 18.40 -0.61
N LEU A 234 2.34 17.09 -0.35
CA LEU A 234 1.29 16.27 0.26
C LEU A 234 0.86 16.85 1.62
N TYR A 235 1.81 17.16 2.48
CA TYR A 235 1.56 17.82 3.77
C TYR A 235 0.83 19.14 3.61
N ALA A 236 1.29 20.00 2.69
CA ALA A 236 0.64 21.28 2.45
C ALA A 236 -0.82 21.11 2.00
N ASN A 237 -1.09 20.13 1.12
CA ASN A 237 -2.45 19.83 0.67
C ASN A 237 -3.35 19.32 1.79
N LEU A 238 -2.83 18.47 2.68
CA LEU A 238 -3.63 17.83 3.74
C LEU A 238 -3.85 18.73 4.96
N THR A 239 -2.86 19.56 5.29
CA THR A 239 -2.88 20.38 6.53
C THR A 239 -3.23 21.83 6.28
N SER A 240 -3.23 22.28 5.02
CA SER A 240 -3.29 23.70 4.64
C SER A 240 -2.14 24.56 5.18
N ASP A 241 -1.06 23.94 5.69
CA ASP A 241 0.17 24.63 6.09
C ASP A 241 1.15 24.73 4.89
N SER A 242 2.19 25.55 5.03
CA SER A 242 3.25 25.69 4.03
C SER A 242 4.04 24.39 3.88
N ALA A 243 4.34 24.01 2.63
CA ALA A 243 5.25 22.90 2.32
C ALA A 243 6.63 23.07 2.98
N ALA A 244 7.08 24.33 3.17
CA ALA A 244 8.34 24.62 3.84
C ALA A 244 8.35 24.21 5.33
N ASN A 245 7.19 24.05 5.95
CA ASN A 245 7.05 23.63 7.34
C ASN A 245 7.04 22.10 7.51
N ALA A 246 6.85 21.34 6.42
CA ALA A 246 6.68 19.89 6.48
C ALA A 246 7.87 19.17 7.16
N PHE A 247 9.08 19.34 6.63
CA PHE A 247 10.27 18.65 7.15
C PHE A 247 10.68 19.14 8.55
N PRO A 248 10.71 20.45 8.86
CA PRO A 248 10.97 20.92 10.23
C PRO A 248 9.97 20.38 11.26
N ASN A 249 8.67 20.40 10.96
CA ASN A 249 7.64 19.90 11.87
C ASN A 249 7.75 18.38 12.07
N PHE A 250 7.99 17.65 10.98
CA PHE A 250 8.21 16.20 11.02
C PHE A 250 9.43 15.82 11.85
N ILE A 251 10.60 16.43 11.61
CA ILE A 251 11.81 16.11 12.37
C ILE A 251 11.67 16.49 13.84
N ASN A 252 11.02 17.61 14.17
CA ASN A 252 10.70 17.94 15.55
C ASN A 252 9.84 16.84 16.21
N ALA A 253 8.86 16.28 15.49
CA ALA A 253 8.04 15.19 15.98
C ALA A 253 8.85 13.89 16.15
N VAL A 254 9.76 13.58 15.23
CA VAL A 254 10.67 12.42 15.32
C VAL A 254 11.58 12.53 16.54
N GLN A 255 12.15 13.71 16.80
CA GLN A 255 13.01 13.97 17.96
C GLN A 255 12.26 13.88 19.30
N ALA A 256 10.94 14.09 19.29
CA ALA A 256 10.08 13.97 20.46
C ALA A 256 9.65 12.52 20.77
N LEU A 257 9.98 11.54 19.91
CA LEU A 257 9.61 10.14 20.12
C LEU A 257 10.35 9.55 21.33
N PRO A 258 9.63 8.98 22.32
CA PRO A 258 10.25 8.49 23.56
C PRO A 258 11.20 7.30 23.32
N ASN A 259 10.98 6.53 22.25
CA ASN A 259 11.77 5.35 21.90
C ASN A 259 12.56 5.52 20.60
N GLY A 260 12.55 6.72 20.00
CA GLY A 260 13.07 6.94 18.65
C GLY A 260 12.30 6.16 17.57
N VAL A 261 12.93 5.98 16.41
CA VAL A 261 12.36 5.30 15.24
C VAL A 261 12.77 3.83 15.25
N VAL A 262 11.88 2.96 15.75
CA VAL A 262 12.13 1.51 15.91
C VAL A 262 11.36 0.63 14.92
N SER A 263 10.49 1.23 14.10
CA SER A 263 9.76 0.58 13.02
C SER A 263 9.38 1.60 11.96
N ASP A 264 8.73 1.17 10.89
CA ASP A 264 8.11 2.05 9.88
C ASP A 264 6.88 2.81 10.39
N ASP A 265 6.32 2.42 11.53
CA ASP A 265 5.24 3.13 12.21
C ASP A 265 5.69 3.75 13.55
N PRO A 266 6.66 4.67 13.55
CA PRO A 266 7.20 5.21 14.79
C PRO A 266 6.19 6.08 15.57
N PHE A 267 5.13 6.59 14.92
CA PHE A 267 4.09 7.40 15.55
C PHE A 267 2.82 6.62 15.91
N GLY A 268 2.76 5.30 15.64
CA GLY A 268 1.57 4.49 15.89
C GLY A 268 0.37 4.88 15.02
N GLY A 269 0.63 5.42 13.82
CA GLY A 269 -0.38 5.82 12.85
C GLY A 269 -1.26 4.66 12.37
N ALA A 270 -0.74 3.43 12.33
CA ALA A 270 -1.53 2.24 11.99
C ALA A 270 -2.58 1.89 13.05
N ALA A 271 -2.34 2.29 14.30
CA ALA A 271 -3.19 1.97 15.45
C ALA A 271 -4.39 2.91 15.60
N GLN A 272 -4.54 3.94 14.75
CA GLN A 272 -5.71 4.82 14.85
C GLN A 272 -6.99 4.03 14.50
N PRO A 273 -7.91 3.83 15.46
CA PRO A 273 -9.14 3.13 15.18
C PRO A 273 -9.98 3.93 14.19
N ALA A 274 -10.65 3.23 13.28
CA ALA A 274 -11.61 3.74 12.30
C ALA A 274 -12.76 4.62 12.88
N GLN A 275 -12.78 4.87 14.19
CA GLN A 275 -13.76 5.70 14.88
C GLN A 275 -13.67 7.18 14.54
N LEU A 276 -12.55 7.68 14.01
CA LEU A 276 -12.43 9.08 13.56
C LEU A 276 -12.60 9.26 12.04
N ALA A 277 -12.42 8.19 11.24
CA ALA A 277 -12.51 8.24 9.78
C ALA A 277 -13.94 8.57 9.25
N HIS A 278 -14.96 8.45 10.10
CA HIS A 278 -16.34 8.83 9.77
C HIS A 278 -16.68 10.28 10.10
N LEU A 279 -15.78 10.99 10.77
CA LEU A 279 -15.96 12.41 11.06
C LEU A 279 -15.37 13.20 9.89
N ALA A 280 -16.13 14.16 9.37
CA ALA A 280 -15.63 15.01 8.30
C ALA A 280 -14.30 15.68 8.74
N PRO A 281 -13.36 15.98 7.83
CA PRO A 281 -12.04 16.50 8.20
C PRO A 281 -12.08 17.71 9.14
N TRP A 282 -13.09 18.57 8.99
CA TRP A 282 -13.33 19.71 9.88
C TRP A 282 -13.63 19.31 11.33
N THR A 283 -14.20 18.14 11.56
CA THR A 283 -14.55 17.63 12.89
C THR A 283 -13.31 17.13 13.63
N VAL A 284 -12.33 16.53 12.92
CA VAL A 284 -11.05 16.13 13.49
C VAL A 284 -10.21 17.38 13.81
N GLU A 285 -10.16 18.34 12.89
CA GLU A 285 -9.50 19.63 13.11
C GLU A 285 -10.14 20.41 14.28
N LEU A 286 -11.48 20.47 14.32
CA LEU A 286 -12.22 21.11 15.40
C LEU A 286 -11.99 20.39 16.73
N ALA A 287 -12.00 19.05 16.75
CA ALA A 287 -11.70 18.27 17.94
C ALA A 287 -10.28 18.56 18.44
N GLY A 288 -9.29 18.62 17.55
CA GLY A 288 -7.91 18.99 17.87
C GLY A 288 -7.78 20.41 18.44
N LYS A 289 -8.50 21.38 17.86
CA LYS A 289 -8.54 22.78 18.35
C LYS A 289 -9.23 22.89 19.71
N ILE A 290 -10.33 22.16 19.93
CA ILE A 290 -11.03 22.09 21.22
C ILE A 290 -10.12 21.48 22.29
N PHE A 291 -9.46 20.36 21.98
CA PHE A 291 -8.60 19.66 22.93
C PHE A 291 -7.38 20.52 23.30
N SER A 292 -6.75 21.14 22.31
CA SER A 292 -5.64 22.08 22.52
C SER A 292 -6.05 23.27 23.39
N ALA A 293 -7.24 23.85 23.18
CA ALA A 293 -7.76 24.95 23.99
C ALA A 293 -8.01 24.53 25.45
N ILE A 294 -8.55 23.32 25.67
CA ILE A 294 -8.77 22.78 27.02
C ILE A 294 -7.43 22.56 27.74
N LEU A 295 -6.45 21.94 27.08
CA LEU A 295 -5.13 21.67 27.67
C LEU A 295 -4.39 22.97 28.00
N ALA A 296 -4.42 23.97 27.12
CA ALA A 296 -3.82 25.27 27.36
C ALA A 296 -4.45 25.99 28.56
N ASP A 297 -5.78 25.93 28.70
CA ASP A 297 -6.48 26.58 29.81
C ASP A 297 -6.31 25.84 31.15
N LEU A 298 -6.21 24.52 31.13
CA LEU A 298 -5.86 23.72 32.31
C LEU A 298 -4.42 24.01 32.77
N ALA A 299 -3.47 24.07 31.84
CA ALA A 299 -2.08 24.41 32.15
C ALA A 299 -1.94 25.84 32.72
N ALA A 300 -2.80 26.75 32.27
CA ALA A 300 -2.87 28.12 32.79
C ALA A 300 -3.67 28.27 34.11
N GLY A 301 -4.18 27.17 34.68
CA GLY A 301 -4.94 27.18 35.93
C GLY A 301 -6.26 27.94 35.85
N LYS A 302 -6.85 28.05 34.65
CA LYS A 302 -8.10 28.80 34.45
C LYS A 302 -9.28 28.11 35.12
N ALA A 303 -10.24 28.91 35.57
CA ALA A 303 -11.48 28.41 36.15
C ALA A 303 -12.35 27.76 35.08
N ALA A 304 -13.19 26.78 35.47
CA ALA A 304 -14.01 26.00 34.54
C ALA A 304 -14.85 26.86 33.57
N HIS A 305 -15.42 27.98 34.03
CA HIS A 305 -16.20 28.88 33.18
C HIS A 305 -15.39 29.54 32.07
N GLN A 306 -14.07 29.71 32.26
CA GLN A 306 -13.16 30.27 31.26
C GLN A 306 -12.76 29.21 30.23
N ILE A 307 -12.53 27.97 30.66
CA ILE A 307 -12.31 26.81 29.76
C ILE A 307 -13.50 26.66 28.80
N VAL A 308 -14.72 26.71 29.32
CA VAL A 308 -15.94 26.62 28.50
C VAL A 308 -16.05 27.78 27.50
N ALA A 309 -15.63 28.99 27.89
CA ALA A 309 -15.64 30.14 26.99
C ALA A 309 -14.67 29.99 25.80
N SER A 310 -13.44 29.49 26.05
CA SER A 310 -12.45 29.22 25.01
C SER A 310 -12.92 28.15 24.02
N VAL A 311 -13.50 27.05 24.53
CA VAL A 311 -14.07 25.99 23.68
C VAL A 311 -15.19 26.52 22.80
N ARG A 312 -16.08 27.37 23.35
CA ARG A 312 -17.17 27.98 22.58
C ARG A 312 -16.65 28.87 21.45
N ALA A 313 -15.59 29.64 21.67
CA ALA A 313 -14.99 30.50 20.64
C ALA A 313 -14.45 29.69 19.44
N VAL A 314 -13.78 28.57 19.73
CA VAL A 314 -13.26 27.63 18.72
C VAL A 314 -14.37 27.03 17.85
N MET A 315 -15.56 26.80 18.42
CA MET A 315 -16.69 26.22 17.68
C MET A 315 -17.37 27.19 16.69
N THR A 316 -17.16 28.50 16.80
CA THR A 316 -17.85 29.51 15.98
C THR A 316 -17.17 29.89 14.66
N GLU A 317 -15.98 29.35 14.33
CA GLU A 317 -15.13 29.83 13.22
C GLU A 317 -15.16 28.97 11.92
N ALA A 318 -16.04 27.98 11.76
CA ALA A 318 -15.96 27.01 10.64
C ALA A 318 -16.53 27.50 9.27
N PRO A 319 -15.80 27.35 8.12
CA PRO A 319 -16.28 27.74 6.78
C PRO A 319 -16.80 26.57 5.88
N ALA A 320 -17.56 26.91 4.81
CA ALA A 320 -18.19 25.99 3.85
C ALA A 320 -17.35 25.75 2.56
N ALA A 321 -17.22 24.49 2.12
CA ALA A 321 -16.29 24.05 1.06
C ALA A 321 -16.91 23.90 -0.36
N LYS A 322 -16.11 24.12 -1.42
CA LYS A 322 -16.39 23.82 -2.84
C LYS A 322 -15.21 23.07 -3.49
N ALA A 323 -15.50 22.20 -4.46
CA ALA A 323 -14.57 21.26 -5.09
C ALA A 323 -14.06 21.68 -6.50
N PRO A 324 -12.87 21.22 -6.94
CA PRO A 324 -12.44 21.31 -8.34
C PRO A 324 -12.08 19.95 -9.00
N THR A 325 -12.05 19.96 -10.34
CA THR A 325 -11.83 18.85 -11.28
C THR A 325 -10.45 18.90 -11.96
N LEU A 326 -9.87 17.74 -12.32
CA LEU A 326 -8.56 17.58 -12.99
C LEU A 326 -8.63 16.73 -14.29
N ALA A 327 -7.67 16.97 -15.19
CA ALA A 327 -7.45 16.23 -16.44
C ALA A 327 -6.01 15.66 -16.51
N ARG A 328 -5.81 14.59 -17.28
CA ARG A 328 -4.67 13.64 -17.23
C ARG A 328 -3.75 13.73 -18.47
N ALA A 329 -2.46 13.41 -18.31
CA ALA A 329 -1.47 13.19 -19.38
C ALA A 329 -0.64 11.91 -19.08
N VAL A 330 -0.05 11.29 -20.11
CA VAL A 330 0.58 9.94 -20.10
C VAL A 330 2.08 10.01 -20.42
N CYS A 331 2.91 9.30 -19.65
CA CYS A 331 4.30 8.91 -19.98
C CYS A 331 4.58 7.50 -19.40
N SER A 332 5.55 6.75 -19.94
CA SER A 332 5.82 5.33 -19.63
C SER A 332 7.09 5.16 -18.80
N ILE A 333 7.03 4.56 -17.60
CA ILE A 333 8.21 4.21 -16.76
C ILE A 333 7.94 2.91 -15.95
N ARG A 334 8.99 2.12 -15.68
CA ARG A 334 8.98 0.82 -14.96
C ARG A 334 9.21 1.01 -13.45
N SER A 335 8.44 0.32 -12.61
CA SER A 335 8.74 0.07 -11.19
C SER A 335 9.96 -0.84 -11.02
N HIS A 336 10.59 -0.81 -9.85
CA HIS A 336 11.55 -1.81 -9.45
C HIS A 336 11.06 -2.60 -8.22
N ARG A 337 11.56 -3.82 -8.11
CA ARG A 337 11.23 -4.81 -7.07
C ARG A 337 11.22 -4.26 -5.63
N LEU A 338 10.15 -4.56 -4.88
CA LEU A 338 10.12 -4.44 -3.41
C LEU A 338 11.15 -5.41 -2.79
N ILE A 339 12.15 -4.91 -2.06
CA ILE A 339 13.25 -5.71 -1.50
C ILE A 339 13.34 -5.57 0.03
N ALA A 340 13.55 -6.68 0.73
CA ALA A 340 13.79 -6.67 2.16
C ALA A 340 15.14 -5.96 2.51
N PRO A 341 15.21 -5.15 3.58
CA PRO A 341 16.42 -4.44 3.98
C PRO A 341 17.62 -5.37 4.20
N GLY A 342 18.82 -4.92 3.81
CA GLY A 342 20.08 -5.56 4.20
C GLY A 342 20.66 -6.62 3.25
N ARG A 343 20.08 -6.83 2.06
CA ARG A 343 20.76 -7.63 1.01
C ARG A 343 21.67 -6.73 0.17
N PRO A 344 22.98 -7.03 0.04
CA PRO A 344 23.80 -6.36 -0.96
C PRO A 344 23.24 -6.68 -2.35
N MET A 345 23.03 -5.64 -3.18
CA MET A 345 22.70 -5.81 -4.59
C MET A 345 23.71 -6.77 -5.22
N ARG A 346 23.25 -7.89 -5.78
CA ARG A 346 24.08 -8.64 -6.72
C ARG A 346 24.23 -7.77 -7.97
N PRO A 347 25.45 -7.54 -8.48
CA PRO A 347 25.63 -6.79 -9.71
C PRO A 347 24.85 -7.48 -10.82
N ALA A 348 24.12 -6.67 -11.61
CA ALA A 348 23.42 -7.12 -12.79
C ALA A 348 24.38 -7.93 -13.67
N ILE A 349 24.00 -9.17 -13.98
CA ILE A 349 24.74 -10.00 -14.92
C ILE A 349 24.57 -9.34 -16.28
N THR A 350 25.57 -8.56 -16.70
CA THR A 350 25.66 -8.08 -18.06
C THR A 350 25.98 -9.27 -18.95
N ALA A 351 24.98 -9.70 -19.72
CA ALA A 351 25.16 -10.67 -20.78
C ALA A 351 25.92 -10.03 -21.95
N ASN A 352 27.24 -9.91 -21.84
CA ASN A 352 28.13 -9.72 -22.97
C ASN A 352 29.20 -10.80 -22.92
N GLY A 353 28.92 -11.92 -23.58
CA GLY A 353 29.93 -12.92 -23.90
C GLY A 353 30.97 -12.36 -24.87
N PRO A 354 32.22 -12.85 -24.83
CA PRO A 354 33.26 -12.37 -25.72
C PRO A 354 32.99 -12.84 -27.15
N MET A 355 33.06 -11.91 -28.12
CA MET A 355 33.25 -12.27 -29.52
C MET A 355 34.71 -12.68 -29.71
N ASN A 356 34.92 -13.91 -30.18
CA ASN A 356 36.13 -14.30 -30.91
C ASN A 356 36.08 -13.73 -32.33
#